data_AF-V4ARK0-F1
#
_entry.id   AF-V4ARK0-F1
#
_cell.length_a   1.000
_cell.length_b   1.000
_cell.length_c   1.000
_cell.angle_alpha   90.00
_cell.angle_beta   90.00
_cell.angle_gamma   90.00
#
_symmetry.space_group_name_H-M   'P 1'
#
loop_
_entity.id
_entity.type
_entity.pdbx_description
1 polymer ?
#
loop_
_entity_poly.entity_id
_entity_poly.type
_entity_poly.pdbx_seq_one_letter_code
_entity_poly.pdbx_strand_id
1 'polypeptide(L)'
;MGENCRADFIDFNGKERSEIIAVSAGVVDFGAVQCQCENQHYYGEPRAICAQITTTPPPTTTPAMCTCSDGTQIPPGKTHSISDCHSCYCDENSLEAQEIIADCFIVPCVDSVKIPGQCCPNCPN
;
A
#
# COMPACT_ATOMS: atom_id res chain seq x y z
N MET A 1 -38.82 4.69 20.00
CA MET A 1 -38.90 3.22 20.06
C MET A 1 -37.94 2.73 18.98
N GLY A 2 -36.78 2.20 19.39
CA GLY A 2 -35.78 1.72 18.44
C GLY A 2 -36.29 0.42 17.82
N GLU A 3 -36.45 0.43 16.50
CA GLU A 3 -36.70 -0.79 15.75
C GLU A 3 -35.44 -1.67 15.85
N ASN A 4 -35.62 -2.95 16.19
CA ASN A 4 -34.54 -3.92 16.28
C ASN A 4 -34.70 -4.95 15.17
N CYS A 5 -33.61 -5.33 14.51
CA CYS A 5 -33.59 -6.43 13.56
C CYS A 5 -33.15 -7.74 14.22
N ARG A 6 -33.69 -8.85 13.72
CA ARG A 6 -33.12 -10.17 13.97
C ARG A 6 -32.05 -10.49 12.94
N ALA A 7 -30.84 -10.75 13.41
CA ALA A 7 -29.69 -11.21 12.62
C ALA A 7 -29.55 -12.72 12.76
N ASP A 8 -29.74 -13.46 11.67
CA ASP A 8 -29.52 -14.90 11.61
C ASP A 8 -28.24 -15.19 10.82
N PHE A 9 -27.27 -15.86 11.42
CA PHE A 9 -25.98 -16.13 10.81
C PHE A 9 -25.37 -17.45 11.27
N ILE A 10 -24.40 -17.95 10.50
CA ILE A 10 -23.61 -19.13 10.85
C ILE A 10 -22.29 -18.62 11.42
N ASP A 11 -21.97 -19.04 12.65
CA ASP A 11 -20.70 -18.73 13.32
C ASP A 11 -19.52 -19.55 12.72
N PHE A 12 -18.28 -19.22 13.07
CA PHE A 12 -17.07 -19.97 12.67
C PHE A 12 -17.14 -21.48 12.98
N ASN A 13 -17.93 -21.88 13.97
CA ASN A 13 -18.15 -23.29 14.31
C ASN A 13 -19.16 -24.00 13.40
N GLY A 14 -19.67 -23.35 12.35
CA GLY A 14 -20.72 -23.89 11.47
C GLY A 14 -22.10 -23.98 12.15
N LYS A 15 -22.28 -23.28 13.27
CA LYS A 15 -23.52 -23.30 14.06
C LYS A 15 -24.39 -22.09 13.74
N GLU A 16 -25.66 -22.34 13.45
CA GLU A 16 -26.66 -21.29 13.31
C GLU A 16 -26.87 -20.54 14.64
N ARG A 17 -26.74 -19.22 14.58
CA ARG A 17 -26.95 -18.29 15.68
C ARG A 17 -27.90 -17.17 15.25
N SER A 18 -28.67 -16.69 16.21
CA SER A 18 -29.56 -15.54 16.03
C SER A 18 -29.31 -14.51 17.13
N GLU A 19 -29.10 -13.26 16.76
CA GLU A 19 -28.87 -12.13 17.67
C GLU A 19 -29.79 -10.95 17.28
N ILE A 20 -30.12 -10.10 18.25
CA ILE A 20 -30.95 -8.92 18.01
C ILE A 20 -30.04 -7.68 17.93
N ILE A 21 -30.08 -6.98 16.80
CA ILE A 21 -29.30 -5.75 16.57
C ILE A 21 -30.22 -4.55 16.42
N ALA A 22 -29.82 -3.40 16.95
CA ALA A 22 -30.60 -2.17 16.80
C ALA A 22 -30.44 -1.61 15.37
N VAL A 23 -31.51 -1.07 14.77
CA VAL A 23 -31.43 -0.38 13.46
C VAL A 23 -30.40 0.75 13.49
N SER A 24 -30.26 1.44 14.62
CA SER A 24 -29.29 2.53 14.81
C SER A 24 -27.84 2.07 15.00
N ALA A 25 -27.59 0.76 15.15
CA ALA A 25 -26.24 0.24 15.41
C ALA A 25 -25.35 0.21 14.15
N GLY A 26 -25.93 0.33 12.95
CA GLY A 26 -25.19 0.22 11.70
C GLY A 26 -24.77 -1.22 11.41
N VAL A 27 -23.51 -1.42 10.99
CA VAL A 27 -22.92 -2.75 10.75
C VAL A 27 -22.40 -3.30 12.07
N VAL A 28 -22.94 -4.44 12.51
CA VAL A 28 -22.52 -5.16 13.72
C VAL A 28 -21.63 -6.32 13.33
N ASP A 29 -20.43 -6.36 13.90
CA ASP A 29 -19.44 -7.42 13.70
C ASP A 29 -19.59 -8.49 14.77
N PHE A 30 -19.81 -9.74 14.34
CA PHE A 30 -19.88 -10.93 15.20
C PHE A 30 -18.63 -11.81 15.04
N GLY A 31 -17.52 -11.26 14.55
CA GLY A 31 -16.28 -11.97 14.26
C GLY A 31 -16.32 -12.80 12.98
N ALA A 32 -17.29 -13.71 12.84
CA ALA A 32 -17.45 -14.57 11.65
C ALA A 32 -18.22 -13.88 10.52
N VAL A 33 -19.10 -12.97 10.91
CA VAL A 33 -20.03 -12.28 10.01
C VAL A 33 -20.14 -10.83 10.39
N GLN A 34 -20.44 -10.00 9.40
CA GLN A 34 -20.92 -8.64 9.61
C GLN A 34 -22.39 -8.58 9.22
N CYS A 35 -23.23 -8.14 10.17
CA CYS A 35 -24.67 -8.04 9.98
C CYS A 35 -25.10 -6.58 10.01
N GLN A 36 -25.88 -6.17 9.01
CA GLN A 36 -26.47 -4.84 8.95
C GLN A 36 -27.99 -4.93 8.93
N CYS A 37 -28.65 -4.15 9.78
CA CYS A 37 -30.09 -4.06 9.82
C CYS A 37 -30.59 -3.27 8.60
N GLU A 38 -31.22 -3.94 7.64
CA GLU A 38 -31.75 -3.30 6.44
C GLU A 38 -33.22 -2.92 6.66
N ASN A 39 -33.46 -1.64 6.94
CA ASN A 39 -34.80 -1.08 7.08
C ASN A 39 -35.41 -0.79 5.68
N GLN A 40 -35.45 -1.80 4.80
CA GLN A 40 -36.07 -1.67 3.47
C GLN A 40 -37.29 -2.59 3.25
N HIS A 41 -37.70 -3.38 4.24
CA HIS A 41 -38.84 -4.27 4.08
C HIS A 41 -40.17 -3.58 4.42
N TYR A 42 -40.84 -3.07 3.39
CA TYR A 42 -42.13 -2.37 3.47
C TYR A 42 -43.31 -3.24 3.96
N TYR A 43 -43.14 -4.56 4.20
CA TYR A 43 -44.20 -5.48 4.66
C TYR A 43 -43.70 -6.72 5.45
N GLY A 44 -42.48 -6.72 6.01
CA GLY A 44 -41.91 -7.90 6.70
C GLY A 44 -41.28 -7.59 8.05
N GLU A 45 -41.10 -8.61 8.90
CA GLU A 45 -40.34 -8.48 10.15
C GLU A 45 -38.92 -7.96 9.86
N PRO A 46 -38.38 -7.02 10.65
CA PRO A 46 -37.06 -6.45 10.41
C PRO A 46 -35.97 -7.52 10.58
N ARG A 47 -35.28 -7.86 9.48
CA ARG A 47 -34.16 -8.82 9.47
C ARG A 47 -32.87 -8.11 9.11
N ALA A 48 -31.78 -8.55 9.70
CA ALA A 48 -30.45 -8.10 9.33
C ALA A 48 -29.90 -8.94 8.18
N ILE A 49 -29.17 -8.30 7.28
CA ILE A 49 -28.40 -8.96 6.24
C ILE A 49 -27.02 -9.24 6.80
N CYS A 50 -26.65 -10.51 6.89
CA CYS A 50 -25.35 -10.96 7.40
C CYS A 50 -24.47 -11.47 6.25
N ALA A 51 -23.27 -10.90 6.12
CA ALA A 51 -22.25 -11.35 5.19
C ALA A 51 -21.12 -12.06 5.95
N GLN A 52 -20.68 -13.21 5.45
CA GLN A 52 -19.53 -13.93 6.01
C GLN A 52 -18.26 -13.12 5.79
N ILE A 53 -17.50 -12.88 6.87
CA ILE A 53 -16.17 -12.30 6.78
C ILE A 53 -15.26 -13.41 6.31
N THR A 54 -15.13 -13.57 5.00
CA THR A 54 -14.00 -14.31 4.45
C THR A 54 -12.76 -13.51 4.81
N THR A 55 -11.99 -14.00 5.79
CA THR A 55 -10.65 -13.52 6.10
C THR A 55 -9.72 -13.84 4.93
N THR A 56 -9.96 -13.22 3.79
CA THR A 56 -8.89 -12.95 2.85
C THR A 56 -8.12 -11.83 3.53
N PRO A 57 -6.86 -12.04 3.97
CA PRO A 57 -6.06 -10.91 4.41
C PRO A 57 -6.16 -9.84 3.31
N PRO A 58 -6.31 -8.55 3.65
CA PRO A 58 -6.17 -7.51 2.64
C PRO A 58 -4.87 -7.82 1.89
N PRO A 59 -4.82 -7.71 0.55
CA PRO A 59 -3.59 -7.96 -0.17
C PRO A 59 -2.53 -7.09 0.50
N THR A 60 -1.56 -7.73 1.16
CA THR A 60 -0.41 -7.03 1.70
C THR A 60 0.32 -6.53 0.47
N THR A 61 -0.03 -5.32 0.03
CA THR A 61 0.72 -4.58 -0.98
C THR A 61 2.04 -4.25 -0.32
N THR A 62 2.97 -5.21 -0.34
CA THR A 62 4.38 -4.89 -0.23
C THR A 62 4.59 -3.79 -1.27
N PRO A 63 4.96 -2.55 -0.86
CA PRO A 63 5.16 -1.49 -1.82
C PRO A 63 6.18 -2.02 -2.82
N ALA A 64 5.84 -1.97 -4.10
CA ALA A 64 6.80 -2.35 -5.12
C ALA A 64 8.03 -1.47 -4.95
N MET A 65 9.19 -2.07 -4.69
CA MET A 65 10.46 -1.36 -4.52
C MET A 65 11.38 -1.78 -5.66
N CYS A 66 12.08 -0.82 -6.24
CA CYS A 66 13.17 -1.11 -7.16
C CYS A 66 14.43 -1.43 -6.35
N THR A 67 15.21 -2.38 -6.82
CA THR A 67 16.53 -2.70 -6.26
C THR A 67 17.59 -2.12 -7.16
N CYS A 68 18.37 -1.17 -6.65
CA CYS A 68 19.51 -0.57 -7.35
C CYS A 68 20.69 -1.54 -7.41
N SER A 69 21.72 -1.26 -8.23
CA SER A 69 22.88 -2.16 -8.35
C SER A 69 23.69 -2.33 -7.06
N ASP A 70 23.61 -1.36 -6.15
CA ASP A 70 24.24 -1.42 -4.82
C ASP A 70 23.44 -2.29 -3.82
N GLY A 71 22.25 -2.78 -4.21
CA GLY A 71 21.34 -3.53 -3.36
C GLY A 71 20.38 -2.66 -2.54
N THR A 72 20.52 -1.34 -2.63
CA THR A 72 19.60 -0.39 -2.00
C THR A 72 18.21 -0.49 -2.65
N GLN A 73 17.18 -0.62 -1.81
CA GLN A 73 15.78 -0.62 -2.23
C GLN A 73 15.19 0.78 -2.14
N ILE A 74 14.56 1.24 -3.22
CA ILE A 74 13.91 2.55 -3.28
C ILE A 74 12.48 2.44 -3.83
N PRO A 75 11.57 3.32 -3.36
CA PRO A 75 10.20 3.35 -3.87
C PRO A 75 10.13 3.95 -5.29
N PRO A 76 9.07 3.66 -6.05
CA PRO A 76 8.80 4.25 -7.38
C PRO A 76 8.80 5.77 -7.34
N GLY A 77 9.39 6.38 -8.37
CA GLY A 77 9.55 7.83 -8.49
C GLY A 77 10.70 8.42 -7.64
N LYS A 78 11.47 7.57 -6.94
CA LYS A 78 12.61 8.02 -6.12
C LYS A 78 13.94 7.82 -6.84
N THR A 79 14.89 8.69 -6.52
CA THR A 79 16.30 8.57 -6.93
C THR A 79 17.19 8.36 -5.71
N HIS A 80 18.19 7.50 -5.84
CA HIS A 80 19.24 7.23 -4.87
C HIS A 80 20.62 7.43 -5.49
N SER A 81 21.51 8.15 -4.80
CA SER A 81 22.89 8.36 -5.24
C SER A 81 23.77 7.24 -4.70
N ILE A 82 24.26 6.36 -5.58
CA ILE A 82 25.18 5.28 -5.25
C ILE A 82 26.60 5.82 -5.07
N SER A 83 27.03 6.75 -5.94
CA SER A 83 28.29 7.47 -5.82
C SER A 83 28.15 8.89 -6.40
N ASP A 84 29.22 9.69 -6.32
CA ASP A 84 29.24 11.03 -6.88
C ASP A 84 28.82 11.08 -8.37
N CYS A 85 29.14 10.04 -9.14
CA CYS A 85 28.81 9.90 -10.57
C CYS A 85 27.73 8.89 -10.89
N HIS A 86 27.19 8.20 -9.88
CA HIS A 86 26.31 7.06 -10.09
C HIS A 86 25.03 7.24 -9.29
N SER A 87 23.90 7.25 -9.99
CA SER A 87 22.59 7.35 -9.35
C SER A 87 21.65 6.32 -9.93
N CYS A 88 20.70 5.89 -9.11
CA CYS A 88 19.67 4.92 -9.44
C CYS A 88 18.32 5.61 -9.32
N TYR A 89 17.48 5.50 -10.34
CA TYR A 89 16.12 6.00 -10.35
C TYR A 89 15.14 4.84 -10.49
N CYS A 90 14.10 4.80 -9.67
CA CYS A 90 13.06 3.78 -9.77
C CYS A 90 11.93 4.29 -10.65
N ASP A 91 11.73 3.66 -11.80
CA ASP A 91 10.63 4.02 -12.70
C ASP A 91 9.28 3.64 -12.09
N GLU A 92 8.36 4.59 -12.07
CA GLU A 92 7.02 4.40 -11.49
C GLU A 92 6.11 3.49 -12.33
N ASN A 93 6.40 3.32 -13.62
CA ASN A 93 5.59 2.53 -14.55
C ASN A 93 6.12 1.11 -14.70
N SER A 94 7.42 0.94 -14.93
CA SER A 94 8.04 -0.37 -15.13
C SER A 94 8.48 -1.04 -13.83
N LEU A 95 8.57 -0.29 -12.72
CA LEU A 95 9.14 -0.76 -11.45
C LEU A 95 10.57 -1.30 -11.60
N GLU A 96 11.29 -0.79 -12.59
CA GLU A 96 12.69 -1.13 -12.85
C GLU A 96 13.62 -0.03 -12.34
N ALA A 97 14.74 -0.45 -11.74
CA ALA A 97 15.83 0.45 -11.40
C ALA A 97 16.58 0.86 -12.67
N GLN A 98 16.54 2.15 -12.99
CA GLN A 98 17.32 2.77 -14.05
C GLN A 98 18.58 3.38 -13.46
N GLU A 99 19.74 2.88 -13.89
CA GLU A 99 21.03 3.39 -13.45
C GLU A 99 21.47 4.52 -14.38
N ILE A 100 21.77 5.67 -13.78
CA ILE A 100 22.25 6.89 -14.44
C ILE A 100 23.71 7.06 -14.03
N ILE A 101 24.61 6.78 -14.98
CA ILE A 101 26.04 6.95 -14.83
C ILE A 101 26.43 8.22 -15.58
N ALA A 102 26.95 9.21 -14.86
CA ALA A 102 27.49 10.42 -15.47
C ALA A 102 28.94 10.16 -15.92
N ASP A 103 29.20 10.38 -17.21
CA ASP A 103 30.56 10.40 -17.75
C ASP A 103 31.10 11.83 -17.75
N CYS A 104 32.32 12.00 -17.28
CA CYS A 104 32.94 13.31 -17.21
C CYS A 104 33.66 13.63 -18.52
N PHE A 105 33.28 14.72 -19.16
CA PHE A 105 34.03 15.26 -20.29
C PHE A 105 35.38 15.81 -19.82
N ILE A 106 36.43 15.00 -19.95
CA ILE A 106 37.78 15.39 -19.52
C ILE A 106 38.42 16.28 -20.59
N VAL A 107 38.42 17.58 -20.31
CA VAL A 107 39.29 18.54 -21.00
C VAL A 107 40.71 18.48 -20.42
N PRO A 108 41.76 18.57 -21.26
CA PRO A 108 43.14 18.59 -20.77
C PRO A 108 43.36 19.87 -19.95
N CYS A 109 43.44 19.74 -18.62
CA CYS A 109 43.76 20.83 -17.72
C CYS A 109 44.96 20.48 -16.83
N VAL A 110 45.72 21.51 -16.47
CA VAL A 110 46.99 21.37 -15.73
C VAL A 110 46.72 21.04 -14.26
N ASP A 111 45.69 21.67 -13.67
CA ASP A 111 45.27 21.46 -12.28
C ASP A 111 43.79 21.05 -12.22
N SER A 112 43.54 19.75 -12.35
CA SER A 112 42.21 19.21 -12.08
C SER A 112 41.94 19.14 -10.58
N VAL A 113 40.86 19.77 -10.11
CA VAL A 113 40.46 19.78 -8.70
C VAL A 113 39.20 18.92 -8.52
N LYS A 114 39.31 17.83 -7.76
CA LYS A 114 38.17 16.99 -7.38
C LYS A 114 37.46 17.58 -6.17
N ILE A 115 36.21 18.02 -6.36
CA ILE A 115 35.37 18.55 -5.28
C ILE A 115 34.59 17.39 -4.66
N PRO A 116 34.63 17.17 -3.34
CA PRO A 116 33.84 16.13 -2.68
C PRO A 116 32.34 16.40 -2.89
N GLY A 117 31.59 15.39 -3.31
CA GLY A 117 30.17 15.51 -3.65
C GLY A 117 29.89 15.90 -5.11
N GLN A 118 30.90 16.17 -5.94
CA GLN A 118 30.74 16.31 -7.39
C GLN A 118 31.31 15.11 -8.12
N CYS A 119 30.55 14.64 -9.12
CA CYS A 119 31.01 13.64 -10.06
C CYS A 119 32.31 14.07 -10.75
N CYS A 120 32.30 15.27 -11.34
CA CYS A 120 33.36 15.69 -12.25
C CYS A 120 34.35 16.67 -11.61
N PRO A 121 35.65 16.54 -11.93
CA PRO A 121 36.64 17.50 -11.51
C PRO A 121 36.40 18.85 -12.17
N ASN A 122 36.66 19.93 -11.44
CA ASN A 122 36.67 21.27 -11.99
C ASN A 122 38.10 21.62 -12.40
N CYS A 123 38.24 22.38 -13.48
CA CYS A 123 39.52 22.96 -13.87
C CYS A 123 39.45 24.47 -13.58
N PRO A 124 39.83 24.91 -12.37
CA PRO A 124 40.08 26.33 -12.12
C PRO A 124 41.28 26.73 -12.97
N ASN A 125 41.08 27.73 -13.82
CA ASN A 125 42.03 28.27 -14.80
C ASN A 125 43.40 28.62 -14.18
#